data_AF-A0CTZ2-F1
#
_entry.id   AF-A0CTZ2-F1
#
_cell.length_a   1.000
_cell.length_b   1.000
_cell.length_c   1.000
_cell.angle_alpha   90.00
_cell.angle_beta   90.00
_cell.angle_gamma   90.00
#
_symmetry.space_group_name_H-M   'P 1'
#
loop_
_entity.id
_entity.type
_entity.pdbx_description
1 polymer ?
#
loop_
_entity_poly.entity_id
_entity_poly.type
_entity_poly.pdbx_seq_one_letter_code
_entity_poly.pdbx_strand_id
1 'polypeptide(L)'
;MEQQGLIKEWIVIQKITLEQSARRVCFIDHNMFTLSEHGKEQISIFEMNSINEQFTKTKDIHVKCGSDSCTLFPQQLIHSKYILVSKNGEYVNLIRKTLNGQFLTQQSIHFNTYSSYGGMSDNGEYLITWDNKSKQIQIRTYQQS
;
A
#
# COMPACT_ATOMS: atom_id res chain seq x y z
N MET A 1 10.86 47.26 -9.47
CA MET A 1 10.53 45.93 -10.04
C MET A 1 10.66 44.92 -8.92
N GLU A 2 9.57 44.61 -8.26
CA GLU A 2 9.54 43.58 -7.20
C GLU A 2 9.40 42.21 -7.87
N GLN A 3 10.35 41.32 -7.60
CA GLN A 3 10.21 39.90 -7.94
C GLN A 3 9.18 39.30 -6.99
N GLN A 4 7.97 39.00 -7.49
CA GLN A 4 7.02 38.15 -6.80
C GLN A 4 7.66 36.78 -6.58
N GLY A 5 8.07 36.50 -5.34
CA GLY A 5 8.57 35.18 -4.94
C GLY A 5 7.47 34.14 -5.12
N LEU A 6 7.80 33.02 -5.78
CA LEU A 6 6.88 31.89 -5.95
C LEU A 6 6.39 31.40 -4.58
N ILE A 7 5.08 31.45 -4.35
CA ILE A 7 4.45 30.84 -3.18
C ILE A 7 4.63 29.32 -3.32
N LYS A 8 5.27 28.69 -2.34
CA LYS A 8 5.37 27.22 -2.28
C LYS A 8 4.07 26.66 -1.73
N GLU A 9 3.30 26.01 -2.60
CA GLU A 9 2.04 25.32 -2.21
C GLU A 9 2.29 24.07 -1.36
N TRP A 10 3.45 23.42 -1.51
CA TRP A 10 3.81 22.20 -0.79
C TRP A 10 4.99 22.46 0.14
N ILE A 11 4.75 22.31 1.45
CA ILE A 11 5.74 22.52 2.50
C ILE A 11 6.02 21.18 3.18
N VAL A 12 7.30 20.85 3.36
CA VAL A 12 7.71 19.66 4.11
C VAL A 12 7.48 19.90 5.59
N ILE A 13 6.43 19.29 6.16
CA ILE A 13 6.09 19.42 7.58
C ILE A 13 6.83 18.40 8.47
N GLN A 14 7.26 17.28 7.89
CA GLN A 14 7.91 16.20 8.61
C GLN A 14 8.85 15.42 7.69
N LYS A 15 9.95 14.89 8.24
CA LYS A 15 10.81 13.88 7.60
C LYS A 15 10.94 12.70 8.54
N ILE A 16 10.70 11.49 8.05
CA ILE A 16 10.83 10.25 8.80
C ILE A 16 12.01 9.47 8.22
N THR A 17 13.04 9.22 9.03
CA THR A 17 14.19 8.41 8.64
C THR A 17 13.85 6.93 8.80
N LEU A 18 14.14 6.14 7.77
CA LEU A 18 13.96 4.69 7.77
C LEU A 18 15.31 4.01 7.83
N GLU A 19 15.37 2.84 8.47
CA GLU A 19 16.57 2.00 8.45
C GLU A 19 16.77 1.34 7.09
N GLN A 20 15.70 1.17 6.30
CA GLN A 20 15.72 0.50 5.00
C GLN A 20 14.96 1.31 3.94
N SER A 21 15.20 0.98 2.67
CA SER A 21 14.49 1.63 1.57
C SER A 21 13.01 1.24 1.56
N ALA A 22 12.12 2.22 1.54
CA ALA A 22 10.70 2.01 1.28
C ALA A 22 10.42 1.83 -0.22
N ARG A 23 9.34 1.11 -0.54
CA ARG A 23 8.88 0.89 -1.91
C ARG A 23 7.51 1.48 -2.20
N ARG A 24 6.61 1.49 -1.21
CA ARG A 24 5.22 1.90 -1.40
C ARG A 24 4.71 2.69 -0.21
N VAL A 25 3.92 3.71 -0.48
CA VAL A 25 3.13 4.47 0.49
C VAL A 25 1.68 4.50 0.02
N CYS A 26 0.73 4.47 0.95
CA CYS A 26 -0.68 4.63 0.65
C CYS A 26 -1.39 5.25 1.85
N PHE A 27 -2.13 6.34 1.61
CA PHE A 27 -3.06 6.85 2.60
C PHE A 27 -4.18 5.84 2.83
N ILE A 28 -4.56 5.68 4.10
CA ILE A 28 -5.75 4.96 4.51
C ILE A 28 -6.88 5.97 4.74
N ASP A 29 -6.53 7.09 5.36
CA ASP A 29 -7.36 8.28 5.55
C ASP A 29 -6.44 9.50 5.78
N HIS A 30 -7.00 10.64 6.17
CA HIS A 30 -6.25 11.88 6.38
C HIS A 30 -5.20 11.80 7.50
N ASN A 31 -5.39 10.90 8.47
CA ASN A 31 -4.57 10.78 9.66
C ASN A 31 -3.78 9.48 9.72
N MET A 32 -3.85 8.66 8.66
CA MET A 32 -3.21 7.35 8.64
C MET A 32 -2.69 7.02 7.25
N PHE A 33 -1.45 6.55 7.18
CA PHE A 33 -0.90 5.95 5.97
C PHE A 33 -0.14 4.67 6.29
N THR A 34 0.15 3.93 5.23
CA THR A 34 0.87 2.67 5.26
C THR A 34 2.16 2.79 4.47
N LEU A 35 3.20 2.09 4.91
CA LEU A 35 4.52 2.07 4.31
C LEU A 35 4.97 0.62 4.16
N SER A 36 5.31 0.22 2.93
CA SER A 36 5.91 -1.09 2.66
C SER A 36 7.41 -0.93 2.41
N GLU A 37 8.23 -1.55 3.25
CA GLU A 37 9.68 -1.62 3.09
C GLU A 37 10.10 -2.76 2.17
N HIS A 38 11.30 -2.65 1.58
CA HIS A 38 11.85 -3.69 0.70
C HIS A 38 12.10 -5.00 1.46
N GLY A 39 11.56 -6.12 0.95
CA GLY A 39 11.87 -7.46 1.45
C GLY A 39 11.34 -7.79 2.86
N LYS A 40 10.39 -7.02 3.38
CA LYS A 40 9.82 -7.22 4.73
C LYS A 40 8.45 -7.89 4.67
N GLU A 41 8.19 -8.85 5.55
CA GLU A 41 6.86 -9.46 5.75
C GLU A 41 5.91 -8.61 6.61
N GLN A 42 6.10 -7.29 6.56
CA GLN A 42 5.33 -6.32 7.32
C GLN A 42 5.07 -5.06 6.50
N ILE A 43 3.88 -4.50 6.68
CA ILE A 43 3.54 -3.14 6.25
C ILE A 43 3.38 -2.31 7.52
N SER A 44 4.16 -1.25 7.65
CA SER A 44 4.06 -0.35 8.80
C SER A 44 2.90 0.61 8.63
N ILE A 45 2.16 0.84 9.72
CA ILE A 45 1.13 1.86 9.81
C ILE A 45 1.69 3.06 10.57
N PHE A 46 1.49 4.23 9.98
CA PHE A 46 1.80 5.52 10.56
C PHE A 46 0.50 6.27 10.83
N GLU A 47 0.34 6.79 12.03
CA GLU A 47 -0.83 7.56 12.45
C GLU A 47 -0.40 8.95 12.92
N MET A 48 -1.21 9.96 12.60
CA MET A 48 -1.01 11.34 13.05
C MET A 48 -1.22 11.42 14.57
N ASN A 49 -0.21 11.87 15.29
CA ASN A 49 -0.34 12.20 16.70
C ASN A 49 -1.05 13.55 16.84
N SER A 50 -2.22 13.55 17.48
CA SER A 50 -3.05 14.75 17.66
C SER A 50 -2.44 15.87 18.50
N ILE A 51 -1.38 15.61 19.28
CA ILE A 51 -0.75 16.58 20.17
C ILE A 51 0.29 17.42 19.43
N ASN A 52 1.11 16.77 18.59
CA ASN A 52 2.23 17.42 17.91
C ASN A 52 2.09 17.46 16.39
N GLU A 53 0.99 16.94 15.84
CA GLU A 53 0.67 16.91 14.41
C GLU A 53 1.76 16.23 13.58
N GLN A 54 2.40 15.19 14.14
CA GLN A 54 3.40 14.38 13.46
C GLN A 54 2.92 12.93 13.31
N PHE A 55 3.21 12.34 12.16
CA PHE A 55 2.99 10.92 11.94
C PHE A 55 4.04 10.08 12.65
N THR A 56 3.61 9.08 13.40
CA THR A 56 4.52 8.10 14.03
C THR A 56 4.09 6.69 13.68
N LYS A 57 5.05 5.77 13.59
CA LYS A 57 4.76 4.36 13.39
C LYS A 57 4.05 3.83 14.63
N THR A 58 2.85 3.26 14.48
CA THR A 58 2.06 2.75 15.62
C THR A 58 1.93 1.24 15.64
N LYS A 59 2.02 0.58 14.49
CA LYS A 59 1.81 -0.88 14.35
C LYS A 59 2.33 -1.40 13.02
N ASP A 60 2.39 -2.72 12.91
CA ASP A 60 2.73 -3.45 11.70
C ASP A 60 1.61 -4.42 11.32
N ILE A 61 1.37 -4.59 10.01
CA ILE A 61 0.48 -5.59 9.44
C ILE A 61 1.33 -6.72 8.89
N HIS A 62 1.11 -7.96 9.34
CA HIS A 62 1.81 -9.11 8.78
C HIS A 62 1.28 -9.44 7.38
N VAL A 63 2.20 -9.55 6.42
CA VAL A 63 1.91 -9.85 5.01
C VAL A 63 2.87 -10.90 4.48
N LYS A 64 2.47 -11.59 3.41
CA LYS A 64 3.42 -12.46 2.70
C LYS A 64 4.37 -11.62 1.84
N CYS A 65 5.63 -12.03 1.83
CA CYS A 65 6.68 -11.50 0.98
C CYS A 65 7.32 -12.64 0.18
N GLY A 66 7.98 -12.29 -0.92
CA GLY A 66 8.84 -13.21 -1.67
C GLY A 66 10.15 -12.51 -2.02
N SER A 67 10.83 -12.96 -3.07
CA SER A 67 11.94 -12.20 -3.64
C SER A 67 11.40 -10.85 -4.15
N ASP A 68 11.98 -9.74 -3.69
CA ASP A 68 11.48 -8.41 -4.01
C ASP A 68 12.45 -7.62 -4.88
N SER A 69 11.97 -7.19 -6.05
CA SER A 69 12.75 -6.34 -6.96
C SER A 69 11.90 -5.42 -7.84
N CYS A 70 10.56 -5.53 -7.83
CA CYS A 70 9.69 -4.76 -8.71
C CYS A 70 8.68 -3.90 -7.96
N THR A 71 8.65 -2.61 -8.32
CA THR A 71 7.87 -1.52 -7.70
C THR A 71 6.60 -1.13 -8.48
N LEU A 72 6.33 -1.74 -9.63
CA LEU A 72 5.36 -1.24 -10.61
C LEU A 72 3.88 -1.58 -10.32
N PHE A 73 3.60 -2.16 -9.15
CA PHE A 73 2.24 -2.39 -8.67
C PHE A 73 1.97 -1.41 -7.52
N PRO A 74 1.08 -0.42 -7.69
CA PRO A 74 0.80 0.57 -6.66
C PRO A 74 0.08 -0.06 -5.48
N GLN A 75 0.33 0.48 -4.29
CA GLN A 75 -0.49 0.17 -3.13
C GLN A 75 -1.74 1.04 -3.18
N GLN A 76 -2.92 0.44 -3.01
CA GLN A 76 -4.20 1.12 -3.22
C GLN A 76 -5.19 0.71 -2.12
N LEU A 77 -5.86 1.69 -1.51
CA LEU A 77 -7.03 1.46 -0.66
C LEU A 77 -8.31 1.57 -1.49
N ILE A 78 -9.16 0.56 -1.40
CA ILE A 78 -10.52 0.61 -1.90
C ILE A 78 -11.46 1.00 -0.77
N HIS A 79 -11.93 2.25 -0.79
CA HIS A 79 -12.73 2.82 0.29
C HIS A 79 -14.08 2.12 0.47
N SER A 80 -14.77 1.73 -0.61
CA SER A 80 -16.08 1.08 -0.56
C SER A 80 -16.06 -0.27 0.19
N LYS A 81 -14.91 -0.94 0.22
CA LYS A 81 -14.73 -2.27 0.83
C LYS A 81 -13.78 -2.28 2.01
N TYR A 82 -13.09 -1.16 2.27
CA TYR A 82 -11.98 -1.06 3.23
C TYR A 82 -10.90 -2.13 3.00
N ILE A 83 -10.54 -2.37 1.73
CA ILE A 83 -9.51 -3.33 1.33
C ILE A 83 -8.30 -2.58 0.80
N LEU A 84 -7.17 -2.78 1.45
CA LEU A 84 -5.86 -2.37 0.98
C LEU A 84 -5.26 -3.49 0.13
N VAL A 85 -4.94 -3.18 -1.11
CA VAL A 85 -4.20 -4.06 -2.02
C VAL A 85 -2.74 -3.62 -2.00
N SER A 86 -1.84 -4.54 -1.66
CA SER A 86 -0.40 -4.26 -1.63
C SER A 86 0.41 -5.40 -2.22
N LYS A 87 1.22 -5.09 -3.24
CA LYS A 87 2.25 -6.01 -3.73
C LYS A 87 3.43 -6.01 -2.79
N ASN A 88 3.93 -7.20 -2.48
CA ASN A 88 5.15 -7.39 -1.71
C ASN A 88 5.92 -8.61 -2.23
N GLY A 89 7.07 -8.35 -2.86
CA GLY A 89 7.81 -9.38 -3.60
C GLY A 89 6.95 -10.06 -4.66
N GLU A 90 6.77 -11.37 -4.53
CA GLU A 90 6.01 -12.23 -5.44
C GLU A 90 4.52 -12.35 -5.09
N TYR A 91 4.07 -11.64 -4.05
CA TYR A 91 2.72 -11.72 -3.54
C TYR A 91 1.94 -10.42 -3.78
N VAL A 92 0.65 -10.54 -4.05
CA VAL A 92 -0.32 -9.47 -3.87
C VAL A 92 -1.17 -9.81 -2.65
N ASN A 93 -1.10 -8.96 -1.64
CA ASN A 93 -1.82 -9.12 -0.38
C ASN A 93 -3.09 -8.25 -0.41
N LEU A 94 -4.23 -8.86 -0.08
CA LEU A 94 -5.50 -8.19 0.14
C LEU A 94 -5.74 -8.11 1.65
N ILE A 95 -5.77 -6.90 2.18
CA ILE A 95 -5.80 -6.62 3.62
C ILE A 95 -7.06 -5.83 3.92
N ARG A 96 -7.93 -6.36 4.76
CA ARG A 96 -9.17 -5.69 5.15
C ARG A 96 -8.98 -4.94 6.46
N LYS A 97 -9.42 -3.67 6.50
CA LYS A 97 -9.63 -2.94 7.75
C LYS A 97 -11.01 -3.31 8.30
N THR A 98 -11.04 -3.89 9.49
CA THR A 98 -12.28 -4.26 10.18
C THR A 98 -12.91 -3.05 10.86
N LEU A 99 -14.16 -3.17 11.32
CA LEU A 99 -14.89 -2.09 12.01
C LEU A 99 -14.22 -1.65 13.32
N ASN A 100 -13.49 -2.55 14.00
CA ASN A 100 -12.69 -2.23 15.19
C ASN A 100 -11.30 -1.65 14.85
N GLY A 101 -11.03 -1.33 13.57
CA GLY A 101 -9.80 -0.70 13.12
C GLY A 101 -8.59 -1.64 13.00
N GLN A 102 -8.78 -2.95 13.12
CA GLN A 102 -7.72 -3.94 12.89
C GLN A 102 -7.51 -4.18 11.40
N PHE A 103 -6.29 -4.53 11.02
CA PHE A 103 -5.94 -4.90 9.65
C PHE A 103 -5.69 -6.40 9.59
N LEU A 104 -6.45 -7.09 8.74
CA LEU A 104 -6.37 -8.53 8.58
C LEU A 104 -6.07 -8.86 7.12
N THR A 105 -4.97 -9.57 6.88
CA THR A 105 -4.67 -10.13 5.56
C THR A 105 -5.67 -11.23 5.25
N GLN A 106 -6.63 -10.95 4.36
CA GLN A 106 -7.68 -11.90 3.97
C GLN A 106 -7.17 -12.92 2.96
N GLN A 107 -6.28 -12.49 2.06
CA GLN A 107 -5.75 -13.32 1.00
C GLN A 107 -4.37 -12.83 0.58
N SER A 108 -3.49 -13.77 0.24
CA SER A 108 -2.21 -13.51 -0.42
C SER A 108 -2.17 -14.33 -1.71
N ILE A 109 -2.07 -13.67 -2.86
CA ILE A 109 -1.97 -14.30 -4.18
C ILE A 109 -0.50 -14.40 -4.55
N HIS A 110 0.02 -15.61 -4.72
CA HIS A 110 1.40 -15.85 -5.12
C HIS A 110 1.52 -15.97 -6.64
N PHE A 111 2.44 -15.21 -7.24
CA PHE A 111 2.66 -15.21 -8.68
C PHE A 111 3.91 -15.99 -9.12
N ASN A 112 4.73 -16.52 -8.20
CA ASN A 112 6.03 -17.16 -8.49
C ASN A 112 6.97 -16.28 -9.36
N THR A 113 6.76 -14.96 -9.33
CA THR A 113 7.60 -13.96 -9.97
C THR A 113 7.36 -12.62 -9.31
N TYR A 114 8.42 -11.82 -9.17
CA TYR A 114 8.29 -10.45 -8.72
C TYR A 114 7.77 -9.52 -9.83
N SER A 115 7.83 -9.96 -11.10
CA SER A 115 7.41 -9.16 -12.25
C SER A 115 5.92 -9.38 -12.51
N SER A 116 5.11 -8.79 -11.64
CA SER A 116 3.66 -8.76 -11.73
C SER A 116 3.13 -7.33 -11.60
N TYR A 117 2.02 -7.11 -12.28
CA TYR A 117 1.37 -5.82 -12.48
C TYR A 117 -0.12 -5.99 -12.26
N GLY A 118 -0.81 -4.90 -11.97
CA GLY A 118 -2.24 -4.93 -11.85
C GLY A 118 -2.80 -3.69 -11.19
N GLY A 119 -4.12 -3.71 -11.06
CA GLY A 119 -4.91 -2.68 -10.42
C GLY A 119 -6.27 -3.23 -10.08
N MET A 120 -6.92 -2.57 -9.14
CA MET A 120 -8.29 -2.90 -8.74
C MET A 120 -9.21 -1.79 -9.24
N SER A 121 -10.42 -2.15 -9.69
CA SER A 121 -11.43 -1.17 -10.07
C SER A 121 -11.79 -0.28 -8.87
N ASP A 122 -12.22 0.95 -9.12
CA ASP A 122 -12.50 1.94 -8.06
C ASP A 122 -13.52 1.45 -7.02
N ASN A 123 -14.47 0.63 -7.44
CA ASN A 123 -15.47 0.00 -6.57
C ASN A 123 -15.00 -1.30 -5.90
N GLY A 124 -13.84 -1.84 -6.28
CA GLY A 124 -13.29 -3.09 -5.75
C GLY A 124 -13.89 -4.38 -6.30
N GLU A 125 -14.73 -4.31 -7.33
CA GLU A 125 -15.39 -5.50 -7.90
C GLU A 125 -14.45 -6.36 -8.74
N TYR A 126 -13.45 -5.75 -9.37
CA TYR A 126 -12.50 -6.46 -10.24
C TYR A 126 -11.05 -6.20 -9.81
N LEU A 127 -10.26 -7.27 -9.74
CA LEU A 127 -8.80 -7.20 -9.70
C LEU A 127 -8.27 -7.75 -11.03
N ILE A 128 -7.53 -6.92 -11.76
CA ILE A 128 -6.85 -7.32 -13.00
C ILE A 128 -5.36 -7.40 -12.70
N THR A 129 -4.75 -8.53 -13.01
CA THR A 129 -3.31 -8.71 -12.89
C THR A 129 -2.71 -9.28 -14.16
N TRP A 130 -1.45 -8.97 -14.43
CA TRP A 130 -0.62 -9.69 -15.38
C TRP A 130 0.67 -10.09 -14.70
N ASP A 131 1.19 -11.27 -14.99
CA ASP A 131 2.46 -11.72 -14.43
C ASP A 131 3.37 -12.35 -15.49
N ASN A 132 4.67 -12.17 -15.29
CA ASN A 132 5.68 -12.61 -16.23
C ASN A 132 5.85 -14.14 -16.30
N LYS A 133 5.40 -14.89 -15.28
CA LYS A 133 5.57 -16.34 -15.20
C LYS A 133 4.53 -17.06 -16.05
N SER A 134 3.25 -16.67 -15.89
CA SER A 134 2.13 -17.20 -16.66
C SER A 134 2.03 -16.58 -18.05
N LYS A 135 2.52 -15.33 -18.22
CA LYS A 135 2.30 -14.48 -19.40
C LYS A 135 0.82 -14.18 -19.67
N GLN A 136 -0.03 -14.28 -18.65
CA GLN A 136 -1.47 -14.14 -18.77
C GLN A 136 -1.98 -12.90 -18.04
N ILE A 137 -3.03 -12.30 -18.60
CA ILE A 137 -3.91 -11.41 -17.85
C ILE A 137 -4.89 -12.29 -17.08
N GLN A 138 -5.05 -12.02 -15.80
CA GLN A 138 -5.98 -12.69 -14.91
C GLN A 138 -6.97 -11.65 -14.38
N ILE A 139 -8.26 -11.92 -14.54
CA ILE A 139 -9.34 -11.06 -14.06
C ILE A 139 -10.06 -11.82 -12.95
N ARG A 140 -10.22 -11.18 -11.80
CA ARG A 140 -10.88 -11.76 -10.62
C ARG A 140 -12.03 -10.88 -10.21
N THR A 141 -13.17 -11.48 -9.94
CA THR A 141 -14.30 -10.83 -9.29
C THR A 141 -14.17 -10.96 -7.78
N TYR A 142 -14.48 -9.90 -7.05
CA TYR A 142 -14.62 -9.98 -5.60
C TYR A 142 -15.84 -10.82 -5.24
N GLN A 143 -15.66 -11.77 -4.30
CA GLN A 143 -16.77 -12.53 -3.73
C GLN A 143 -16.72 -12.37 -2.22
N GLN A 144 -17.81 -11.84 -1.66
CA GLN A 144 -17.96 -11.70 -0.21
C GLN A 144 -18.46 -13.04 0.35
N SER A 145 -17.60 -13.71 1.10
CA SER A 145 -17.95 -14.84 1.96
C SER A 145 -18.68 -14.38 3.22
#